data_AF-A0A4R5C542-F1
#
_entry.id   AF-A0A4R5C542-F1
#
_cell.length_a   1.000
_cell.length_b   1.000
_cell.length_c   1.000
_cell.angle_alpha   90.00
_cell.angle_beta   90.00
_cell.angle_gamma   90.00
#
_symmetry.space_group_name_H-M   'P 1'
#
loop_
_entity.id
_entity.type
_entity.pdbx_description
1 polymer ?
#
loop_
_entity_poly.entity_id
_entity_poly.type
_entity_poly.pdbx_seq_one_letter_code
_entity_poly.pdbx_strand_id
1 'polypeptide(L)'
;MIDRTQQTDRPSRKVLTGIAIAACGGVIALLLEYFVIQPWLAPETDDWNSNSASSAVGGVSAGGEIEHADGQVRVTGKLEDRAQDNKGVSLIILVDGKEHRPVAVTKGAHESAEIDVTLPDTATIAVRECLTHPKKPVEDRECSDALTIWPQHSP
;
A
#
# COMPACT_ATOMS: atom_id res chain seq x y z
N MET A 1 36.69 3.41 67.22
CA MET A 1 36.69 2.67 65.95
C MET A 1 35.42 3.08 65.22
N ILE A 2 35.57 3.85 64.14
CA ILE A 2 34.48 4.34 63.31
C ILE A 2 34.08 3.18 62.40
N ASP A 3 32.78 2.83 62.32
CA ASP A 3 32.29 2.29 61.06
C ASP A 3 30.87 2.77 60.74
N ARG A 4 30.74 3.19 59.49
CA ARG A 4 29.65 3.97 58.92
C ARG A 4 28.49 3.02 58.60
N THR A 5 27.40 3.10 59.35
CA THR A 5 26.12 2.59 58.85
C THR A 5 25.67 3.51 57.72
N GLN A 6 25.89 3.06 56.49
CA GLN A 6 25.28 3.60 55.28
C GLN A 6 23.78 3.80 55.54
N GLN A 7 23.38 5.07 55.67
CA GLN A 7 22.00 5.47 55.54
C GLN A 7 21.65 5.24 54.07
N THR A 8 21.17 4.04 53.74
CA THR A 8 20.65 3.72 52.41
C THR A 8 19.48 4.67 52.19
N ASP A 9 19.71 5.67 51.36
CA ASP A 9 18.73 6.68 50.97
C ASP A 9 17.57 5.95 50.27
N ARG A 10 16.57 5.51 51.05
CA ARG A 10 15.36 4.92 50.49
C ARG A 10 14.65 6.06 49.79
N PRO A 11 14.49 6.04 48.45
CA PRO A 11 13.74 7.07 47.77
C PRO A 11 12.36 7.14 48.39
N SER A 12 12.03 8.32 48.92
CA SER A 12 10.75 8.62 49.55
C SER A 12 9.62 8.05 48.69
N ARG A 13 8.64 7.37 49.32
CA ARG A 13 7.46 6.81 48.63
C ARG A 13 6.81 7.78 47.65
N LYS A 14 6.92 9.10 47.90
CA LYS A 14 6.43 10.19 47.04
C LYS A 14 7.15 10.27 45.69
N VAL A 15 8.46 9.99 45.66
CA VAL A 15 9.27 9.96 44.42
C VAL A 15 8.87 8.75 43.56
N LEU A 16 8.70 7.58 44.19
CA LEU A 16 8.23 6.37 43.51
C LEU A 16 6.81 6.50 42.94
N THR A 17 5.90 7.17 43.67
CA THR A 17 4.54 7.43 43.15
C THR A 17 4.54 8.45 42.01
N GLY A 18 5.39 9.49 42.08
CA GLY A 18 5.53 10.46 40.99
C GLY A 18 6.03 9.82 39.68
N ILE A 19 7.02 8.92 39.77
CA ILE A 19 7.53 8.18 38.60
C ILE A 19 6.46 7.26 38.03
N ALA A 20 5.71 6.55 38.89
CA ALA A 20 4.63 5.67 38.43
C ALA A 20 3.52 6.43 37.69
N ILE A 21 3.12 7.60 38.19
CA ILE A 21 2.10 8.45 37.54
C ILE A 21 2.63 8.98 36.20
N ALA A 22 3.88 9.44 36.15
CA ALA A 22 4.49 9.92 34.91
C ALA A 22 4.60 8.82 33.86
N ALA A 23 5.00 7.61 34.27
CA ALA A 23 5.08 6.45 33.39
C ALA A 23 3.69 6.04 32.86
N CYS A 24 2.67 5.98 33.72
CA CYS A 24 1.30 5.69 33.29
C CYS A 24 0.74 6.78 32.37
N GLY A 25 0.98 8.06 32.67
CA GLY A 25 0.58 9.17 31.82
C GLY A 25 1.23 9.12 30.43
N GLY A 26 2.52 8.80 30.36
CA GLY A 26 3.25 8.62 29.11
C GLY A 26 2.70 7.45 28.27
N VAL A 27 2.40 6.31 28.89
CA VAL A 27 1.80 5.16 28.18
C VAL A 27 0.41 5.50 27.64
N ILE A 28 -0.42 6.19 28.43
CA ILE A 28 -1.75 6.60 27.98
C ILE A 28 -1.64 7.59 26.82
N ALA A 29 -0.73 8.56 26.87
CA ALA A 29 -0.49 9.50 25.78
C ALA A 29 -0.08 8.79 24.49
N LEU A 30 0.87 7.84 24.58
CA LEU A 30 1.30 7.03 23.43
C LEU A 30 0.16 6.19 22.84
N LEU A 31 -0.68 5.59 23.68
CA LEU A 31 -1.85 4.85 23.23
C LEU A 31 -2.87 5.77 22.54
N LEU A 32 -3.07 6.98 23.05
CA LEU A 32 -4.01 7.95 22.47
C LEU A 32 -3.50 8.50 21.14
N GLU A 33 -2.21 8.81 21.05
CA GLU A 33 -1.55 9.16 19.79
C GLU A 33 -1.67 8.04 18.76
N TYR A 34 -1.37 6.80 19.15
CA TYR A 34 -1.38 5.66 18.24
C TYR A 34 -2.79 5.23 17.80
N PHE A 35 -3.76 5.18 18.72
CA PHE A 35 -5.09 4.65 18.42
C PHE A 35 -6.11 5.71 17.99
N VAL A 36 -5.89 6.99 18.28
CA VAL A 36 -6.86 8.06 17.96
C VAL A 36 -6.30 9.04 16.96
N ILE A 37 -5.06 9.52 17.15
CA ILE A 37 -4.50 10.58 16.31
C ILE A 37 -3.98 10.02 14.99
N GLN A 38 -3.26 8.90 15.00
CA GLN A 38 -2.73 8.32 13.77
C GLN A 38 -3.82 7.90 12.76
N PRO A 39 -4.92 7.21 13.15
CA PRO A 39 -5.97 6.89 12.20
C PRO A 39 -6.73 8.13 11.69
N TRP A 40 -6.82 9.19 12.51
CA TRP A 40 -7.47 10.44 12.12
C TRP A 40 -6.60 11.29 11.17
N LEU A 41 -5.28 11.12 11.21
CA LEU A 41 -4.32 11.79 10.32
C LEU A 41 -3.86 10.92 9.15
N ALA A 42 -4.20 9.63 9.12
CA ALA A 42 -3.84 8.76 8.02
C ALA A 42 -4.60 9.18 6.76
N PRO A 43 -3.94 9.24 5.60
CA PRO A 43 -4.63 9.52 4.35
C PRO A 43 -5.72 8.47 4.12
N GLU A 44 -6.88 8.91 3.64
CA GLU A 44 -7.93 8.00 3.20
C GLU A 44 -7.39 7.15 2.04
N THR A 45 -7.68 5.86 2.10
CA THR A 45 -7.24 4.87 1.10
C THR A 45 -8.45 4.22 0.47
N ASP A 46 -8.44 4.13 -0.85
CA ASP A 46 -9.49 3.49 -1.64
C ASP A 46 -8.99 2.18 -2.24
N ASP A 47 -9.70 1.08 -2.01
CA ASP A 47 -9.37 -0.22 -2.60
C ASP A 47 -9.67 -0.26 -4.11
N TRP A 48 -8.78 -0.83 -4.92
CA TRP A 48 -9.00 -1.06 -6.34
C TRP A 48 -8.69 -2.51 -6.76
N ASN A 49 -9.41 -3.00 -7.77
CA ASN A 49 -9.22 -4.36 -8.30
C ASN A 49 -9.56 -4.45 -9.79
N SER A 50 -8.63 -5.00 -10.58
CA SER A 50 -8.78 -5.21 -12.03
C SER A 50 -9.77 -6.32 -12.41
N ASN A 51 -10.08 -7.25 -11.50
CA ASN A 51 -11.06 -8.34 -11.74
C ASN A 51 -12.49 -7.84 -11.98
N SER A 52 -12.75 -6.56 -11.74
CA SER A 52 -14.02 -5.91 -12.08
C SER A 52 -14.13 -5.53 -13.56
N ALA A 53 -13.07 -5.73 -14.35
CA ALA A 53 -13.12 -5.56 -15.79
C ALA A 53 -14.09 -6.57 -16.46
N SER A 54 -14.76 -6.13 -17.52
CA SER A 54 -15.70 -6.92 -18.35
C SER A 54 -15.10 -8.22 -18.89
N SER A 55 -13.78 -8.26 -19.08
CA SER A 55 -13.02 -9.39 -19.58
C SER A 55 -11.75 -9.58 -18.75
N ALA A 56 -11.77 -10.52 -17.81
CA ALA A 56 -10.56 -10.93 -17.09
C ALA A 56 -9.60 -11.64 -18.05
N VAL A 57 -8.31 -11.29 -17.99
CA VAL A 57 -7.28 -11.98 -18.76
C VAL A 57 -6.91 -13.27 -18.00
N GLY A 58 -6.90 -14.42 -18.69
CA GLY A 58 -6.93 -15.75 -18.09
C GLY A 58 -6.00 -15.96 -16.89
N GLY A 59 -6.58 -16.07 -15.67
CA GLY A 59 -5.84 -16.34 -14.44
C GLY A 59 -5.04 -15.17 -13.88
N VAL A 60 -5.14 -13.98 -14.48
CA VAL A 60 -4.48 -12.76 -14.04
C VAL A 60 -5.40 -11.98 -13.11
N SER A 61 -4.83 -11.37 -12.08
CA SER A 61 -5.54 -10.39 -11.25
C SER A 61 -4.57 -9.33 -10.72
N ALA A 62 -5.04 -8.10 -10.56
CA ALA A 62 -4.30 -7.01 -9.94
C ALA A 62 -5.20 -6.24 -8.97
N GLY A 63 -4.65 -5.79 -7.86
CA GLY A 63 -5.39 -4.94 -6.93
C GLY A 63 -4.50 -4.40 -5.82
N GLY A 64 -5.05 -3.46 -5.07
CA GLY A 64 -4.37 -2.80 -3.96
C GLY A 64 -5.12 -1.56 -3.52
N GLU A 65 -4.37 -0.55 -3.09
CA GLU A 65 -4.90 0.66 -2.45
C GLU A 65 -4.49 1.91 -3.24
N ILE A 66 -5.35 2.91 -3.21
CA ILE A 66 -5.12 4.24 -3.76
C ILE A 66 -5.10 5.22 -2.60
N GLU A 67 -3.95 5.85 -2.34
CA GLU A 67 -3.83 6.89 -1.31
C GLU A 67 -3.84 8.27 -1.99
N HIS A 68 -4.65 9.20 -1.47
CA HIS A 68 -4.65 10.60 -1.92
C HIS A 68 -3.99 11.51 -0.89
N ALA A 69 -2.93 12.22 -1.32
CA ALA A 69 -2.25 13.19 -0.47
C ALA A 69 -1.63 14.31 -1.33
N ASP A 70 -1.79 15.56 -0.88
CA ASP A 70 -1.09 16.72 -1.43
C ASP A 70 -1.15 16.90 -2.96
N GLY A 71 -2.32 16.64 -3.57
CA GLY A 71 -2.51 16.77 -5.02
C GLY A 71 -1.95 15.60 -5.84
N GLN A 72 -1.59 14.50 -5.18
CA GLN A 72 -1.05 13.30 -5.79
C GLN A 72 -1.85 12.08 -5.35
N VAL A 73 -1.92 11.11 -6.26
CA VAL A 73 -2.53 9.81 -6.04
C VAL A 73 -1.45 8.76 -6.13
N ARG A 74 -1.25 8.02 -5.03
CA ARG A 74 -0.36 6.88 -4.99
C ARG A 74 -1.17 5.61 -5.16
N VAL A 75 -0.93 4.90 -6.25
CA VAL A 75 -1.51 3.60 -6.53
C VAL A 75 -0.51 2.54 -6.11
N THR A 76 -0.87 1.77 -5.08
CA THR A 76 -0.11 0.60 -4.64
C THR A 76 -0.88 -0.67 -4.95
N GLY A 77 -0.20 -1.81 -4.98
CA GLY A 77 -0.85 -3.09 -5.14
C GLY A 77 0.05 -4.20 -5.63
N LYS A 78 -0.59 -5.27 -6.08
CA LYS A 78 0.07 -6.48 -6.54
C LYS A 78 -0.60 -7.00 -7.80
N LEU A 79 0.21 -7.28 -8.81
CA LEU A 79 -0.17 -8.06 -9.97
C LEU A 79 0.14 -9.53 -9.68
N GLU A 80 -0.82 -10.41 -9.86
CA GLU A 80 -0.67 -11.85 -9.68
C GLU A 80 -1.04 -12.58 -10.96
N ASP A 81 -0.13 -13.42 -11.43
CA ASP A 81 -0.37 -14.36 -12.51
C ASP A 81 -0.61 -15.76 -11.94
N ARG A 82 -1.84 -16.24 -11.98
CA ARG A 82 -2.20 -17.60 -11.52
C ARG A 82 -2.38 -18.57 -12.68
N ALA A 83 -2.14 -18.14 -13.91
CA ALA A 83 -2.27 -18.98 -15.08
C ALA A 83 -1.20 -20.08 -15.09
N GLN A 84 -1.50 -21.19 -15.73
CA GLN A 84 -0.53 -22.25 -16.07
C GLN A 84 -0.17 -22.18 -17.55
N ASP A 85 0.04 -20.97 -18.06
CA ASP A 85 0.59 -20.75 -19.38
C ASP A 85 2.02 -20.22 -19.24
N ASN A 86 2.93 -20.57 -20.14
CA ASN A 86 4.32 -20.07 -20.06
C ASN A 86 4.41 -18.61 -20.53
N LYS A 87 3.40 -17.80 -20.21
CA LYS A 87 3.30 -16.39 -20.54
C LYS A 87 3.74 -15.57 -19.32
N GLY A 88 4.11 -14.32 -19.59
CA GLY A 88 4.24 -13.30 -18.55
C GLY A 88 3.01 -12.41 -18.59
N VAL A 89 2.89 -11.52 -17.62
CA VAL A 89 1.77 -10.60 -17.52
C VAL A 89 2.32 -9.21 -17.29
N SER A 90 1.73 -8.21 -17.94
CA SER A 90 2.02 -6.81 -17.66
C SER A 90 0.77 -6.07 -17.24
N LEU A 91 0.87 -5.23 -16.21
CA LEU A 91 -0.13 -4.22 -15.90
C LEU A 91 0.32 -2.88 -16.51
N ILE A 92 -0.52 -2.29 -17.34
CA ILE A 92 -0.30 -1.00 -17.96
C ILE A 92 -1.19 0.03 -17.27
N ILE A 93 -0.62 1.18 -16.90
CA ILE A 93 -1.40 2.33 -16.48
C ILE A 93 -1.63 3.26 -17.66
N LEU A 94 -2.90 3.64 -17.83
CA LEU A 94 -3.32 4.72 -18.70
C LEU A 94 -3.59 5.95 -17.86
N VAL A 95 -3.03 7.08 -18.29
CA VAL A 95 -3.26 8.40 -17.71
C VAL A 95 -3.96 9.23 -18.79
N ASP A 96 -5.17 9.70 -18.50
CA ASP A 96 -6.04 10.41 -19.46
C ASP A 96 -6.21 9.66 -20.78
N GLY A 97 -6.37 8.33 -20.69
CA GLY A 97 -6.55 7.44 -21.83
C GLY A 97 -5.28 7.13 -22.63
N LYS A 98 -4.10 7.63 -22.22
CA LYS A 98 -2.81 7.37 -22.88
C LYS A 98 -1.98 6.39 -22.07
N GLU A 99 -1.36 5.41 -22.74
CA GLU A 99 -0.41 4.50 -22.08
C GLU A 99 0.76 5.30 -21.49
N HIS A 100 0.87 5.29 -20.17
CA HIS A 100 1.94 6.00 -19.48
C HIS A 100 3.17 5.09 -19.38
N ARG A 101 2.98 3.86 -18.87
CA ARG A 101 4.02 2.82 -18.78
C ARG A 101 3.43 1.47 -18.34
N PRO A 102 4.12 0.35 -18.60
CA PRO A 102 3.96 -0.85 -17.81
C PRO A 102 4.48 -0.58 -16.39
N VAL A 103 3.67 -0.87 -15.37
CA VAL A 103 4.02 -0.63 -13.95
C VAL A 103 4.41 -1.90 -13.20
N ALA A 104 3.92 -3.06 -13.66
CA ALA A 104 4.26 -4.35 -13.10
C ALA A 104 4.37 -5.36 -14.24
N VAL A 105 5.39 -6.22 -14.20
CA VAL A 105 5.60 -7.28 -15.19
C VAL A 105 6.06 -8.55 -14.50
N THR A 106 5.34 -9.66 -14.72
CA THR A 106 5.75 -11.00 -14.31
C THR A 106 6.57 -11.66 -15.42
N LYS A 107 7.54 -12.50 -15.06
CA LYS A 107 8.39 -13.22 -16.02
C LYS A 107 7.91 -14.64 -16.27
N GLY A 108 6.75 -15.03 -15.72
CA GLY A 108 6.16 -16.34 -15.91
C GLY A 108 4.94 -16.56 -15.04
N ALA A 109 4.27 -17.69 -15.30
CA ALA A 109 3.20 -18.23 -14.48
C ALA A 109 3.57 -18.31 -12.99
N HIS A 110 2.57 -18.08 -12.14
CA HIS A 110 2.66 -18.16 -10.66
C HIS A 110 3.60 -17.14 -10.03
N GLU A 111 3.98 -16.10 -10.75
CA GLU A 111 4.71 -14.98 -10.20
C GLU A 111 3.77 -13.83 -9.82
N SER A 112 4.31 -12.96 -8.97
CA SER A 112 3.66 -11.71 -8.62
C SER A 112 4.64 -10.55 -8.73
N ALA A 113 4.13 -9.39 -9.08
CA ALA A 113 4.89 -8.15 -9.16
C ALA A 113 4.19 -7.05 -8.34
N GLU A 114 5.00 -6.26 -7.65
CA GLU A 114 4.50 -5.12 -6.87
C GLU A 114 4.21 -3.92 -7.79
N ILE A 115 3.25 -3.11 -7.36
CA ILE A 115 2.85 -1.87 -8.00
C ILE A 115 3.06 -0.77 -6.96
N ASP A 116 3.85 0.23 -7.31
CA ASP A 116 3.97 1.47 -6.55
C ASP A 116 4.21 2.61 -7.53
N VAL A 117 3.22 3.47 -7.68
CA VAL A 117 3.26 4.57 -8.64
C VAL A 117 2.48 5.76 -8.13
N THR A 118 3.11 6.92 -8.22
CA THR A 118 2.50 8.19 -7.86
C THR A 118 2.21 8.99 -9.12
N LEU A 119 0.98 9.49 -9.24
CA LEU A 119 0.47 10.23 -10.38
C LEU A 119 -0.26 11.50 -9.91
N PRO A 120 -0.43 12.50 -10.78
CA PRO A 120 -1.25 13.67 -10.48
C PRO A 120 -2.71 13.26 -10.20
N ASP A 121 -3.30 13.81 -9.14
CA ASP A 121 -4.70 13.51 -8.74
C ASP A 121 -5.74 14.05 -9.74
N THR A 122 -5.37 15.06 -10.52
CA THR A 122 -6.18 15.68 -11.57
C THR A 122 -6.38 14.80 -12.80
N ALA A 123 -5.62 13.71 -12.95
CA ALA A 123 -5.67 12.85 -14.11
C ALA A 123 -6.64 11.67 -13.92
N THR A 124 -7.23 11.20 -15.01
CA THR A 124 -7.98 9.93 -14.98
C THR A 124 -7.00 8.77 -15.08
N ILE A 125 -6.99 7.89 -14.09
CA ILE A 125 -6.09 6.73 -14.03
C ILE A 125 -6.90 5.47 -14.31
N ALA A 126 -6.49 4.73 -15.33
CA ALA A 126 -7.03 3.41 -15.64
C ALA A 126 -5.92 2.36 -15.67
N VAL A 127 -6.25 1.14 -15.29
CA VAL A 127 -5.35 -0.02 -15.36
C VAL A 127 -5.82 -0.97 -16.45
N ARG A 128 -4.88 -1.62 -17.10
CA ARG A 128 -5.16 -2.62 -18.12
C ARG A 128 -4.17 -3.76 -18.02
N GLU A 129 -4.70 -4.97 -17.94
CA GLU A 129 -3.92 -6.18 -17.85
C GLU A 129 -3.62 -6.66 -19.27
N CYS A 130 -2.40 -7.16 -19.47
CA CYS A 130 -2.05 -7.84 -20.71
C CYS A 130 -1.30 -9.13 -20.42
N LEU A 131 -1.69 -10.22 -21.08
CA LEU A 131 -0.85 -11.39 -21.24
C LEU A 131 0.24 -11.07 -22.25
N THR A 132 1.47 -11.40 -21.91
CA THR A 132 2.65 -11.06 -22.70
C THR A 132 3.61 -12.24 -22.83
N HIS A 133 4.59 -12.14 -23.73
CA HIS A 133 5.67 -13.12 -23.75
C HIS A 133 6.77 -12.77 -22.70
N PRO A 134 7.26 -13.72 -21.88
CA PRO A 134 8.23 -13.45 -20.80
C PRO A 134 9.49 -12.71 -21.22
N LYS A 135 9.94 -12.95 -22.45
CA LYS A 135 11.15 -12.34 -23.03
C LYS A 135 10.86 -11.13 -23.93
N LYS A 136 9.58 -10.90 -24.28
CA LYS A 136 9.14 -9.90 -25.25
C LYS A 136 7.81 -9.27 -24.80
N PRO A 137 7.80 -8.55 -23.66
CA PRO A 137 6.55 -8.11 -23.04
C PRO A 137 5.77 -7.07 -23.84
N VAL A 138 6.37 -6.44 -24.85
CA VAL A 138 5.78 -5.35 -25.64
C VAL A 138 5.29 -5.80 -27.02
N GLU A 139 5.94 -6.80 -27.62
CA GLU A 139 5.68 -7.22 -29.01
C GLU A 139 4.45 -8.15 -29.12
N ASP A 140 4.32 -9.09 -28.19
CA ASP A 140 3.23 -10.06 -28.16
C ASP A 140 2.38 -9.79 -26.90
N ARG A 141 1.38 -8.90 -27.02
CA ARG A 141 0.48 -8.56 -25.91
C ARG A 141 -0.99 -8.72 -26.27
N GLU A 142 -1.71 -9.44 -25.42
CA GLU A 142 -3.17 -9.57 -25.46
C GLU A 142 -3.74 -8.90 -24.22
N CYS A 143 -4.46 -7.80 -24.40
CA CYS A 143 -4.89 -6.94 -23.29
C CYS A 143 -6.41 -7.00 -23.07
N SER A 144 -6.84 -6.91 -21.82
CA SER A 144 -8.23 -6.65 -21.46
C SER A 144 -8.65 -5.20 -21.75
N ASP A 145 -9.94 -4.93 -21.57
CA ASP A 145 -10.44 -3.56 -21.52
C ASP A 145 -9.82 -2.81 -20.33
N ALA A 146 -9.56 -1.51 -20.52
CA ALA A 146 -9.04 -0.67 -19.45
C ALA A 146 -10.12 -0.41 -18.39
N LEU A 147 -9.76 -0.56 -17.12
CA LEU A 147 -10.60 -0.26 -15.98
C LEU A 147 -10.16 1.07 -15.35
N THR A 148 -11.06 2.04 -15.28
CA THR A 148 -10.78 3.30 -14.56
C THR A 148 -10.78 3.04 -13.07
N ILE A 149 -9.67 3.36 -12.40
CA ILE A 149 -9.50 3.19 -10.95
C ILE A 149 -9.47 4.54 -10.21
N TRP A 150 -9.24 5.65 -10.93
CA TRP A 150 -9.28 7.00 -10.38
C TRP A 150 -9.79 8.03 -11.40
N PRO A 151 -10.62 9.02 -10.99
CA PRO A 151 -11.31 9.07 -9.70
C PRO A 151 -12.31 7.90 -9.58
N GLN A 152 -12.44 7.30 -8.40
CA GLN A 152 -13.44 6.27 -8.18
C GLN A 152 -14.82 6.89 -8.40
N HIS A 153 -15.52 6.43 -9.44
CA HIS A 153 -16.93 6.74 -9.58
C HIS A 153 -17.65 5.80 -8.64
N SER A 154 -18.11 6.31 -7.50
CA SER A 154 -19.01 5.55 -6.62
C SER A 154 -20.21 5.06 -7.44
N PRO A 155 -20.62 3.79 -7.30
CA PRO A 155 -21.80 3.26 -7.98
C PRO A 155 -23.09 3.99 -7.58
#